data_AF-A0A4Q3YP71-F1
#
_entry.id   AF-A0A4Q3YP71-F1
#
_cell.length_a   1.000
_cell.length_b   1.000
_cell.length_c   1.000
_cell.angle_alpha   90.00
_cell.angle_beta   90.00
_cell.angle_gamma   90.00
#
_symmetry.space_group_name_H-M   'P 1'
#
loop_
_entity.id
_entity.type
_entity.pdbx_description
1 polymer ?
#
loop_
_entity_poly.entity_id
_entity_poly.type
_entity_poly.pdbx_seq_one_letter_code
_entity_poly.pdbx_strand_id
1 'polypeptide(L)' 'MAISDYTFDQSAAFRKDTALAKPKKPQSHFRVHLADGSKHDVSAACADDATRHVGKRYPQVKITKTKLIREQADA' A
#
# COMPACT_ATOMS: atom_id res chain seq x y z
N MET A 1 49.63 37.27 15.63
CA MET A 1 49.18 36.77 14.32
C MET A 1 47.86 36.05 14.54
N ALA A 2 46.77 36.64 14.08
CA ALA A 2 45.42 36.10 14.24
C ALA A 2 45.12 35.16 13.06
N ILE A 3 44.82 33.90 13.37
CA ILE A 3 44.25 32.94 12.42
C ILE A 3 42.88 32.55 12.94
N SER A 4 41.89 33.29 12.45
CA SER A 4 40.47 32.97 12.54
C SER A 4 40.16 31.92 11.47
N ASP A 5 40.11 30.66 11.85
CA ASP A 5 39.69 29.57 10.94
C ASP A 5 38.24 29.17 11.22
N TYR A 6 37.38 29.94 10.56
CA TYR A 6 36.18 29.53 9.84
C TYR A 6 35.52 28.19 10.27
N THR A 7 34.49 28.31 11.11
CA THR A 7 33.50 27.26 11.37
C THR A 7 32.74 26.94 10.07
N PHE A 8 33.10 25.85 9.40
CA PHE A 8 32.34 25.34 8.27
C PHE A 8 31.18 24.48 8.80
N ASP A 9 30.03 25.13 8.99
CA ASP A 9 28.75 24.47 9.17
C ASP A 9 28.39 23.72 7.88
N GLN A 10 28.66 22.41 7.85
CA GLN A 10 28.21 21.51 6.79
C GLN A 10 26.99 20.70 7.26
N SER A 11 26.05 21.33 7.97
CA SER A 11 24.80 20.70 8.38
C SER A 11 23.65 20.98 7.41
N ALA A 12 23.97 21.13 6.11
CA ALA A 12 22.97 21.21 5.05
C ALA A 12 23.02 19.95 4.18
N ALA A 13 21.85 19.31 4.06
CA ALA A 13 21.44 18.48 2.93
C ALA A 13 21.67 16.95 2.95
N PHE A 14 21.52 16.29 4.10
CA PHE A 14 21.05 14.89 4.10
C PHE A 14 19.54 14.78 4.34
N ARG A 15 18.75 15.61 3.64
CA ARG A 15 17.37 15.25 3.29
C ARG A 15 17.41 14.36 2.05
N LYS A 16 17.92 13.15 2.24
CA LYS A 16 17.52 12.02 1.41
C LYS A 16 16.67 11.14 2.31
N ASP A 17 15.42 11.57 2.50
CA ASP A 17 14.32 10.63 2.60
C ASP A 17 14.35 9.81 1.31
N THR A 18 15.27 8.83 1.29
CA THR A 18 15.26 7.73 0.35
C THR A 18 13.88 7.17 0.49
N ALA A 19 13.03 7.53 -0.49
CA ALA A 19 11.72 6.98 -0.65
C ALA A 19 11.89 5.49 -0.46
N LEU A 20 11.47 4.98 0.70
CA LEU A 20 11.34 3.56 0.96
C LEU A 20 10.45 3.10 -0.19
N ALA A 21 11.08 2.56 -1.24
CA ALA A 21 10.48 1.58 -2.09
C ALA A 21 10.19 0.43 -1.12
N LYS A 22 9.08 0.55 -0.39
CA LYS A 22 8.47 -0.55 0.35
C LYS A 22 8.50 -1.67 -0.67
N PRO A 23 9.06 -2.86 -0.37
CA PRO A 23 8.96 -3.98 -1.27
C PRO A 23 7.48 -4.05 -1.60
N LYS A 24 7.14 -3.78 -2.86
CA LYS A 24 5.76 -3.65 -3.32
C LYS A 24 5.28 -5.08 -3.24
N LYS A 25 4.87 -5.48 -2.03
CA LYS A 25 4.50 -6.85 -1.72
C LYS A 25 3.57 -7.26 -2.84
N PRO A 26 3.74 -8.44 -3.40
CA PRO A 26 2.93 -8.81 -4.51
C PRO A 26 1.43 -8.58 -4.21
N GLN A 27 0.81 -7.58 -4.87
CA GLN A 27 -0.59 -7.22 -4.68
C GLN A 27 -1.37 -7.72 -5.88
N SER A 28 -2.25 -8.66 -5.60
CA SER A 28 -3.26 -9.15 -6.54
C SER A 28 -4.52 -8.28 -6.43
N HIS A 29 -5.22 -8.10 -7.54
CA HIS A 29 -6.48 -7.34 -7.55
C HIS A 29 -7.66 -8.30 -7.44
N PHE A 30 -8.44 -8.14 -6.37
CA PHE A 30 -9.62 -8.94 -6.08
C PHE A 30 -10.89 -8.12 -6.25
N ARG A 31 -11.92 -8.72 -6.84
CA ARG A 31 -13.30 -8.22 -6.86
C ARG A 31 -14.10 -8.92 -5.79
N VAL A 32 -14.55 -8.17 -4.81
CA VAL A 32 -15.46 -8.64 -3.78
C VAL A 32 -16.88 -8.25 -4.17
N HIS A 33 -17.74 -9.25 -4.31
CA HIS A 33 -19.18 -9.10 -4.52
C HIS A 33 -19.86 -9.12 -3.16
N LEU A 34 -20.70 -8.12 -2.94
CA LEU A 34 -21.53 -8.00 -1.76
C LEU A 34 -22.94 -8.55 -2.03
N ALA A 35 -23.65 -8.93 -0.97
CA ALA A 35 -25.04 -9.40 -1.03
C ALA A 35 -26.01 -8.34 -1.55
N ASP A 36 -25.64 -7.07 -1.38
CA ASP A 36 -26.36 -5.90 -1.87
C ASP A 36 -26.26 -5.73 -3.41
N GLY A 37 -25.51 -6.59 -4.10
CA GLY A 37 -25.25 -6.49 -5.54
C GLY A 37 -24.09 -5.57 -5.91
N SER A 38 -23.62 -4.78 -4.95
CA SER A 38 -22.41 -3.95 -5.06
C SER A 38 -21.15 -4.79 -5.27
N LYS A 39 -20.21 -4.27 -6.08
CA LYS A 39 -18.93 -4.91 -6.40
C LYS A 39 -17.78 -3.97 -6.05
N HIS A 40 -16.80 -4.45 -5.30
CA HIS A 40 -15.64 -3.68 -4.86
C HIS A 40 -14.34 -4.30 -5.34
N ASP A 41 -13.54 -3.52 -6.04
CA ASP A 41 -12.20 -3.92 -6.47
C ASP A 41 -11.18 -3.47 -5.40
N VAL A 42 -10.39 -4.41 -4.89
CA VAL A 42 -9.41 -4.20 -3.82
C VAL A 42 -8.09 -4.86 -4.18
N SER A 43 -7.00 -4.11 -4.02
CA SER A 43 -5.63 -4.62 -4.15
C SER A 43 -5.20 -5.20 -2.80
N ALA A 44 -4.97 -6.51 -2.75
CA ALA A 44 -4.59 -7.21 -1.53
C ALA A 44 -3.55 -8.28 -1.83
N ALA A 45 -2.85 -8.76 -0.81
CA ALA A 45 -1.90 -9.87 -0.98
C ALA A 45 -2.63 -11.20 -1.25
N CYS A 46 -3.85 -11.36 -0.72
CA CYS A 46 -4.65 -12.58 -0.85
C CYS A 46 -6.15 -12.27 -0.80
N ALA A 47 -6.96 -13.26 -1.17
CA ALA A 47 -8.41 -13.13 -1.16
C ALA A 47 -8.98 -12.89 0.24
N ASP A 48 -8.40 -13.47 1.29
CA ASP A 48 -8.82 -13.24 2.69
C ASP A 48 -8.62 -11.78 3.08
N ASP A 49 -7.45 -11.21 2.80
CA ASP A 49 -7.14 -9.81 3.13
C ASP A 49 -8.06 -8.84 2.39
N ALA A 50 -8.36 -9.09 1.12
CA ALA A 50 -9.37 -8.34 0.37
C ALA A 50 -10.77 -8.44 1.01
N THR A 51 -11.19 -9.64 1.37
CA THR A 51 -12.49 -9.91 1.99
C THR A 51 -12.59 -9.21 3.35
N ARG A 52 -11.53 -9.26 4.16
CA ARG A 52 -11.44 -8.63 5.47
C ARG A 52 -11.41 -7.11 5.37
N HIS A 53 -10.75 -6.55 4.36
CA HIS A 53 -10.75 -5.12 4.08
C HIS A 53 -12.15 -4.62 3.72
N VAL A 54 -12.83 -5.32 2.81
CA VAL A 54 -14.20 -4.97 2.40
C VAL A 54 -15.19 -5.20 3.55
N GLY A 55 -15.05 -6.27 4.32
CA GLY A 55 -15.91 -6.57 5.47
C GLY A 55 -15.78 -5.53 6.59
N LYS A 56 -14.59 -4.97 6.80
CA LYS A 56 -14.40 -3.81 7.71
C LYS A 56 -15.07 -2.55 7.20
N ARG A 57 -15.07 -2.33 5.89
CA ARG A 57 -15.68 -1.16 5.26
C ARG A 57 -17.22 -1.27 5.18
N TYR A 58 -17.73 -2.48 5.02
CA TYR A 58 -19.16 -2.78 4.90
C TYR A 58 -19.59 -3.87 5.90
N PRO A 59 -19.56 -3.60 7.22
CA PRO A 59 -19.85 -4.62 8.24
C PRO A 59 -21.30 -5.11 8.21
N GLN A 60 -22.23 -4.27 7.72
CA GLN A 60 -23.65 -4.61 7.57
C GLN A 60 -23.94 -5.47 6.34
N VAL A 61 -23.00 -5.62 5.40
CA VAL A 61 -23.25 -6.31 4.13
C VAL A 61 -22.41 -7.59 4.05
N LYS A 62 -23.09 -8.72 3.88
CA LYS A 62 -22.42 -10.01 3.70
C LYS A 62 -21.67 -10.06 2.37
N ILE A 63 -20.46 -10.58 2.40
CA ILE A 63 -19.67 -10.85 1.19
C ILE A 63 -20.15 -12.17 0.60
N THR A 64 -20.58 -12.16 -0.65
CA THR A 64 -21.14 -13.33 -1.34
C THR A 64 -20.09 -14.07 -2.14
N LYS A 65 -19.14 -13.35 -2.74
CA LYS A 65 -18.12 -13.94 -3.60
C LYS A 65 -16.90 -13.05 -3.70
N THR A 66 -15.71 -13.62 -3.57
CA THR A 66 -14.46 -12.93 -3.89
C THR A 66 -13.85 -13.59 -5.12
N LYS A 67 -13.59 -12.81 -6.17
CA LYS A 67 -12.93 -13.27 -7.41
C LYS A 67 -11.61 -12.55 -7.58
N LEU A 68 -10.59 -13.28 -8.01
CA LEU A 68 -9.34 -12.70 -8.46
C LEU A 68 -9.54 -12.15 -9.88
N ILE A 69 -9.31 -10.84 -10.06
CA ILE A 69 -9.43 -10.15 -11.36
C ILE A 69 -8.10 -10.16 -12.08
N ARG A 70 -7.05 -9.85 -11.34
CA ARG A 70 -5.71 -9.73 -11.86
C ARG A 70 -4.78 -10.41 -10.89
N GLU A 71 -4.35 -11.59 -11.28
CA GLU A 71 -3.12 -12.18 -10.76
C GLU A 71 -2.00 -11.21 -11.10
N GLN A 72 -1.18 -10.94 -10.10
CA GLN A 72 -0.01 -10.13 -10.35
C GLN A 72 0.86 -10.80 -11.40
N ALA A 73 1.13 -10.07 -12.47
CA ALA A 73 2.24 -10.37 -13.34
C ALA A 73 3.51 -10.02 -12.56
N ASP A 74 4.21 -11.05 -12.10
CA ASP A 74 5.64 -10.94 -11.83
C ASP A 74 6.28 -10.50 -13.15
N ALA A 75 6.86 -9.30 -13.17
CA ALA A 75 7.54 -8.74 -14.34
C ALA A 75 9.04 -8.81 -14.12
#